data_AF-A0A101UU30-F1
#
_entry.id   AF-A0A101UU30-F1
#
_cell.length_a   1.000
_cell.length_b   1.000
_cell.length_c   1.000
_cell.angle_alpha   90.00
_cell.angle_beta   90.00
_cell.angle_gamma   90.00
#
_symmetry.space_group_name_H-M   'P 1'
#
loop_
_entity.id
_entity.type
_entity.pdbx_description
1 polymer ?
#
loop_
_entity_poly.entity_id
_entity_poly.type
_entity_poly.pdbx_seq_one_letter_code
_entity_poly.pdbx_strand_id
1 'polypeptide(L)'
;MAIEWQDAVAEARDVTGFTGEVVQRTIDGIGAALRLDHRADFYTELGALADSGGFDAFLNHWWTQALADSAADGDAREQAIDFADVTVSLYARATGGPTSTQAEIEALVTGAEAS
;
A
#
# COMPACT_ATOMS: atom_id res chain seq x y z
N MET A 1 -13.93 -13.44 5.45
CA MET A 1 -14.11 -12.12 6.10
C MET A 1 -13.07 -11.22 5.46
N ALA A 2 -13.50 -10.14 4.80
CA ALA A 2 -12.57 -9.14 4.33
C ALA A 2 -11.92 -8.52 5.58
N ILE A 3 -10.59 -8.55 5.67
CA ILE A 3 -9.89 -7.74 6.67
C ILE A 3 -10.15 -6.30 6.26
N GLU A 4 -10.81 -5.54 7.12
CA GLU A 4 -10.94 -4.11 6.89
C GLU A 4 -9.55 -3.49 7.02
N TRP A 5 -9.21 -2.50 6.21
CA TRP A 5 -7.91 -1.83 6.20
C TRP A 5 -7.33 -1.54 7.60
N GLN A 6 -8.20 -1.21 8.56
CA GLN A 6 -7.84 -0.95 9.96
C GLN A 6 -7.25 -2.18 10.69
N ASP A 7 -7.75 -3.38 10.39
CA ASP A 7 -7.23 -4.62 10.98
C ASP A 7 -5.81 -4.91 10.45
N ALA A 8 -5.59 -4.69 9.14
CA ALA A 8 -4.25 -4.81 8.54
C ALA A 8 -3.26 -3.80 9.15
N VAL A 9 -3.69 -2.56 9.40
CA VAL A 9 -2.90 -1.54 10.08
C VAL A 9 -2.56 -1.94 11.52
N ALA A 10 -3.52 -2.51 12.25
CA ALA A 10 -3.31 -2.95 13.63
C ALA A 10 -2.30 -4.12 13.69
N GLU A 11 -2.49 -5.14 12.85
CA GLU A 11 -1.58 -6.29 12.79
C GLU A 11 -0.18 -5.88 12.33
N ALA A 12 -0.07 -4.99 11.33
CA ALA A 12 1.23 -4.49 10.89
C ALA A 12 1.97 -3.71 11.99
N ARG A 13 1.27 -2.94 12.83
CA ARG A 13 1.87 -2.28 14.00
C ARG A 13 2.41 -3.28 15.00
N ASP A 14 1.65 -4.33 15.30
CA ASP A 14 2.06 -5.37 16.24
C ASP A 14 3.31 -6.13 15.75
N VAL A 15 3.40 -6.39 14.43
CA VAL A 15 4.52 -7.12 13.82
C VAL A 15 5.78 -6.26 13.68
N THR A 16 5.64 -4.99 13.28
CA THR A 16 6.78 -4.11 12.95
C THR A 16 7.23 -3.24 14.13
N GLY A 17 6.40 -3.11 15.17
CA GLY A 17 6.65 -2.19 16.28
C GLY A 17 6.54 -0.72 15.88
N PHE A 18 5.87 -0.40 14.77
CA PHE A 18 5.70 0.96 14.29
C PHE A 18 4.90 1.82 15.28
N THR A 19 5.51 2.89 15.78
CA THR A 19 4.89 3.81 16.75
C THR A 19 4.57 5.18 16.16
N GLY A 20 4.87 5.39 14.88
CA GLY A 20 4.62 6.65 14.19
C GLY A 20 3.14 6.95 13.95
N GLU A 21 2.87 8.20 13.58
CA GLU A 21 1.55 8.63 13.12
C GLU A 21 1.19 7.88 11.83
N VAL A 22 -0.03 7.33 11.79
CA VAL A 22 -0.54 6.65 10.61
C VAL A 22 -1.34 7.64 9.79
N VAL A 23 -0.80 7.97 8.61
CA VAL A 23 -1.50 8.78 7.60
C VAL A 23 -2.79 8.08 7.21
N GLN A 24 -3.89 8.83 7.06
CA GLN A 24 -5.14 8.27 6.55
C GLN A 24 -4.97 7.88 5.07
N ARG A 25 -5.33 6.65 4.70
CA ARG A 25 -5.32 6.16 3.32
C ARG A 25 -6.51 6.72 2.52
N THR A 26 -6.51 8.03 2.32
CA THR A 26 -7.47 8.79 1.52
C THR A 26 -6.70 9.81 0.67
N ILE A 27 -7.32 10.32 -0.41
CA ILE A 27 -6.67 11.35 -1.26
C ILE A 27 -6.24 12.56 -0.44
N ASP A 28 -7.13 13.05 0.43
CA ASP A 28 -6.86 14.23 1.25
C ASP A 28 -5.80 13.96 2.33
N GLY A 29 -5.87 12.80 2.99
CA GLY A 29 -4.90 12.41 4.02
C GLY A 29 -3.49 12.26 3.46
N ILE A 30 -3.37 11.57 2.32
CA ILE A 30 -2.11 11.38 1.61
C ILE A 30 -1.58 12.73 1.11
N GLY A 31 -2.41 13.51 0.38
CA GLY A 31 -2.00 14.81 -0.15
C GLY A 31 -1.56 15.82 0.92
N ALA A 32 -2.15 15.76 2.11
CA ALA A 32 -1.77 16.61 3.23
C ALA A 32 -0.41 16.23 3.85
N ALA A 33 -0.10 14.94 3.91
CA ALA A 33 1.12 14.39 4.52
C ALA A 33 2.34 14.42 3.56
N LEU A 34 2.12 14.37 2.25
CA LEU A 34 3.20 14.41 1.26
C LEU A 34 4.01 15.71 1.36
N ARG A 35 5.32 15.58 1.13
CA ARG A 35 6.21 16.73 0.91
C ARG A 35 5.81 17.46 -0.37
N LEU A 36 6.11 18.76 -0.41
CA LEU A 36 5.70 19.64 -1.51
C LEU A 36 6.24 19.19 -2.88
N ASP A 37 7.43 18.60 -2.93
CA ASP A 37 8.06 18.07 -4.13
C ASP A 37 7.33 16.83 -4.68
N HIS A 38 6.67 16.04 -3.84
CA HIS A 38 5.91 14.85 -4.24
C HIS A 38 4.44 15.13 -4.58
N ARG A 39 3.86 16.23 -4.07
CA ARG A 39 2.43 16.55 -4.30
C ARG A 39 2.08 16.74 -5.77
N ALA A 40 2.99 17.33 -6.55
CA ALA A 40 2.75 17.56 -7.98
C ALA A 40 2.60 16.24 -8.74
N ASP A 41 3.46 15.27 -8.45
CA ASP A 41 3.44 13.94 -9.06
C ASP A 41 2.19 13.17 -8.62
N PHE A 42 1.85 13.21 -7.33
CA PHE A 42 0.63 12.62 -6.78
C PHE A 42 -0.64 13.07 -7.51
N TYR A 43 -0.84 14.39 -7.66
CA TYR A 43 -2.03 14.91 -8.33
C TYR A 43 -2.00 14.71 -9.85
N THR A 44 -0.82 14.63 -10.45
CA THR A 44 -0.66 14.29 -11.87
C THR A 44 -1.09 12.86 -12.13
N GLU A 45 -0.62 11.90 -11.33
CA GLU A 45 -1.01 10.50 -11.45
C GLU A 45 -2.49 10.29 -11.12
N LEU A 46 -3.03 10.97 -10.11
CA LEU A 46 -4.46 10.97 -9.80
C LEU A 46 -5.32 11.39 -11.01
N GLY A 47 -4.89 12.43 -11.72
CA GLY A 47 -5.58 12.92 -12.92
C GLY A 47 -5.46 11.99 -14.14
N ALA A 48 -4.48 11.07 -14.13
CA ALA A 48 -4.25 10.11 -15.20
C ALA A 48 -4.94 8.75 -14.98
N LEU A 49 -5.53 8.51 -13.79
CA LEU A 49 -6.25 7.27 -13.50
C LEU A 49 -7.52 7.14 -14.34
N ALA A 50 -7.47 6.27 -15.35
CA ALA A 50 -8.59 5.99 -16.25
C ALA A 50 -9.58 4.97 -15.67
N ASP A 51 -9.10 4.02 -14.85
CA ASP A 51 -9.86 2.84 -14.43
C ASP A 51 -9.82 2.65 -12.91
N SER A 52 -10.91 2.13 -12.34
CA SER A 52 -11.03 1.84 -10.90
C SER A 52 -10.05 0.78 -10.39
N GLY A 53 -9.53 -0.08 -11.28
CA GLY A 53 -8.59 -1.15 -10.91
C GLY A 53 -7.21 -0.64 -10.48
N GLY A 54 -6.78 0.52 -10.98
CA GLY A 54 -5.50 1.13 -10.60
C GLY A 54 -5.56 1.96 -9.32
N PHE A 55 -6.77 2.28 -8.84
CA PHE A 55 -6.96 3.23 -7.75
C PHE A 55 -6.43 2.71 -6.41
N ASP A 56 -6.60 1.42 -6.11
CA ASP A 56 -6.08 0.85 -4.87
C ASP A 56 -4.54 0.76 -4.87
N ALA A 57 -3.94 0.43 -6.01
CA ALA A 57 -2.50 0.41 -6.18
C ALA A 57 -1.91 1.82 -6.03
N PHE A 58 -2.56 2.82 -6.65
CA PHE A 58 -2.25 4.24 -6.48
C PHE A 58 -2.30 4.66 -5.01
N LEU A 59 -3.39 4.35 -4.30
CA LEU A 59 -3.51 4.67 -2.88
C LEU A 59 -2.43 3.99 -2.04
N ASN A 60 -2.11 2.72 -2.31
CA ASN A 60 -1.05 2.00 -1.58
C ASN A 60 0.32 2.64 -1.80
N HIS A 61 0.67 2.92 -3.06
CA HIS A 61 1.95 3.52 -3.43
C HIS A 61 2.16 4.87 -2.73
N TRP A 62 1.18 5.76 -2.87
CA TRP A 62 1.30 7.12 -2.34
C TRP A 62 1.10 7.19 -0.82
N TRP A 63 0.37 6.25 -0.22
CA TRP A 63 0.31 6.13 1.22
C TRP A 63 1.66 5.72 1.82
N THR A 64 2.38 4.77 1.21
CA THR A 64 3.76 4.45 1.61
C THR A 64 4.68 5.67 1.50
N GLN A 65 4.58 6.43 0.40
CA GLN A 65 5.37 7.65 0.23
C GLN A 65 5.02 8.72 1.28
N ALA A 66 3.74 8.89 1.61
CA ALA A 66 3.29 9.85 2.63
C ALA A 66 3.78 9.49 4.04
N LEU A 67 3.81 8.19 4.38
CA LEU A 67 4.42 7.71 5.63
C LEU A 67 5.93 7.98 5.66
N ALA A 68 6.62 7.68 4.57
CA ALA A 68 8.06 7.92 4.43
C ALA A 68 8.42 9.42 4.53
N ASP A 69 7.57 10.29 3.97
CA ASP A 69 7.71 11.74 4.00
C ASP A 69 7.45 12.34 5.39
N SER A 70 6.61 11.69 6.19
CA SER A 70 6.26 12.10 7.56
C SER A 70 7.31 11.67 8.60
N ALA A 71 8.26 10.82 8.22
CA ALA A 71 9.29 10.33 9.11
C ALA A 71 10.31 11.42 9.46
N ALA A 72 10.78 11.42 10.71
CA ALA A 72 11.69 12.43 11.22
C ALA A 72 13.13 12.29 10.67
N ASP A 73 13.55 11.07 10.36
CA ASP A 73 14.90 10.72 9.90
C ASP A 73 14.90 9.44 9.04
N GLY A 74 16.09 8.98 8.66
CA GLY A 74 16.27 7.82 7.79
C GLY A 74 15.80 6.49 8.41
N ASP A 75 16.07 6.28 9.69
CA ASP A 75 15.69 5.05 10.40
C ASP A 75 14.17 4.99 10.59
N ALA A 76 13.57 6.12 10.98
CA ALA A 76 12.12 6.25 11.07
C ALA A 76 11.45 6.07 9.69
N ARG A 77 12.10 6.52 8.62
CA ARG A 77 11.62 6.36 7.24
C ARG A 77 11.64 4.90 6.82
N GLU A 78 12.71 4.17 7.12
CA GLU A 78 12.81 2.73 6.84
C GLU A 78 11.72 1.97 7.60
N GLN A 79 11.55 2.26 8.90
CA GLN A 79 10.50 1.63 9.70
C GLN A 79 9.08 1.94 9.17
N ALA A 80 8.86 3.16 8.68
CA ALA A 80 7.59 3.56 8.08
C ALA A 80 7.29 2.80 6.77
N ILE A 81 8.32 2.53 5.97
CA ILE A 81 8.22 1.74 4.74
C ILE A 81 7.94 0.27 5.07
N ASP A 82 8.67 -0.32 6.00
CA ASP A 82 8.45 -1.71 6.44
C ASP A 82 7.01 -1.90 6.97
N PHE A 83 6.54 -0.95 7.79
CA PHE A 83 5.17 -0.92 8.26
C PHE A 83 4.15 -0.86 7.11
N ALA A 84 4.42 -0.01 6.11
CA ALA A 84 3.53 0.15 4.98
C ALA A 84 3.46 -1.13 4.12
N ASP A 85 4.60 -1.73 3.84
CA ASP A 85 4.73 -2.96 3.04
C ASP A 85 4.01 -4.14 3.71
N VAL A 86 4.17 -4.30 5.03
CA VAL A 86 3.45 -5.32 5.80
C VAL A 86 1.95 -5.04 5.77
N THR A 87 1.51 -3.80 5.98
CA THR A 87 0.08 -3.42 5.96
C THR A 87 -0.56 -3.76 4.62
N VAL A 88 0.07 -3.35 3.51
CA VAL A 88 -0.43 -3.59 2.15
C VAL A 88 -0.46 -5.09 1.83
N SER A 89 0.56 -5.85 2.26
CA SER A 89 0.61 -7.30 2.08
C SER A 89 -0.52 -8.02 2.84
N LEU A 90 -0.78 -7.64 4.09
CA LEU A 90 -1.87 -8.18 4.90
C LEU A 90 -3.23 -7.83 4.29
N TYR A 91 -3.41 -6.60 3.83
CA TYR A 91 -4.63 -6.16 3.17
C TYR A 91 -4.88 -6.93 1.86
N ALA A 92 -3.87 -7.04 0.99
CA ALA A 92 -3.97 -7.76 -0.28
C ALA A 92 -4.30 -9.25 -0.10
N ARG A 93 -3.66 -9.92 0.88
CA ARG A 93 -3.95 -11.30 1.26
C ARG A 93 -5.42 -11.49 1.62
N ALA A 94 -6.00 -10.53 2.31
CA ALA A 94 -7.34 -10.65 2.86
C ALA A 94 -8.46 -10.27 1.91
N THR A 95 -8.19 -9.36 0.98
CA THR A 95 -9.13 -8.97 -0.08
C THR A 95 -9.12 -9.94 -1.26
N GLY A 96 -8.26 -10.96 -1.23
CA GLY A 96 -8.09 -11.90 -2.33
C GLY A 96 -7.52 -11.22 -3.57
N GLY A 97 -6.69 -10.18 -3.37
CA GLY A 97 -6.03 -9.45 -4.45
C GLY A 97 -5.13 -10.36 -5.29
N PRO A 98 -4.63 -9.86 -6.45
CA PRO A 98 -4.03 -10.63 -7.53
C PRO A 98 -2.65 -11.22 -7.20
N THR A 99 -2.32 -11.46 -5.93
CA THR A 99 -1.43 -12.57 -5.57
C THR A 99 -2.00 -13.80 -6.24
N SER A 100 -1.42 -14.15 -7.39
CA SER A 100 -1.73 -15.34 -8.14
C SER A 100 -2.00 -16.45 -7.13
N THR A 101 -3.21 -17.01 -7.18
CA THR A 101 -3.52 -18.20 -6.42
C THR A 101 -2.42 -19.22 -6.66
N GLN A 102 -2.15 -20.12 -5.71
CA GLN A 102 -1.13 -21.14 -5.91
C GLN A 102 -1.35 -21.92 -7.22
N ALA A 103 -2.61 -22.07 -7.65
CA ALA A 103 -2.98 -22.61 -8.95
C ALA A 103 -2.53 -21.75 -10.15
N GLU A 104 -2.63 -20.42 -10.08
CA GLU A 104 -2.14 -19.52 -11.12
C GLU A 104 -0.59 -19.48 -11.17
N ILE A 105 0.09 -19.57 -10.02
CA ILE A 105 1.55 -19.71 -9.95
C ILE A 105 1.98 -21.04 -10.59
N GLU A 106 1.29 -22.13 -10.25
CA GLU A 106 1.58 -23.45 -10.79
C GLU A 106 1.28 -23.55 -12.30
N ALA A 107 0.23 -22.89 -12.80
CA ALA A 107 -0.07 -22.77 -14.22
C ALA A 107 1.03 -21.99 -14.99
N LEU A 108 1.53 -20.89 -14.42
CA LEU A 108 2.66 -20.13 -14.95
C LEU A 108 3.96 -20.94 -14.98
N VAL A 109 4.23 -21.72 -13.94
CA VAL A 109 5.45 -22.55 -13.83
C VAL A 109 5.40 -23.78 -14.72
N THR A 110 4.21 -24.37 -14.92
CA THR A 110 4.02 -25.57 -15.75
C THR A 110 3.71 -25.26 -17.21
N GLY A 111 3.49 -23.98 -17.57
CA GLY A 111 3.17 -23.55 -18.94
C GLY A 111 1.80 -24.02 -19.43
N ALA A 112 0.90 -24.38 -18.50
CA ALA A 112 -0.45 -24.80 -18.85
C ALA A 112 -1.32 -23.56 -19.05
N GLU A 113 -1.59 -23.19 -20.30
CA GLU A 113 -2.63 -22.22 -20.63
C GLU A 113 -3.96 -22.75 -20.08
N ALA A 114 -4.58 -22.01 -19.16
CA ALA A 114 -5.88 -22.35 -18.61
C ALA A 114 -6.91 -22.40 -19.76
N SER A 115 -7.36 -23.61 -20.09
CA SER A 115 -8.48 -23.86 -21.02
C SER A 115 -9.83 -23.68 -20.36
#